data_AF-A0A1G3M4S0-F1
#
_entry.id   AF-A0A1G3M4S0-F1
#
_cell.length_a   1.000
_cell.length_b   1.000
_cell.length_c   1.000
_cell.angle_alpha   90.00
_cell.angle_beta   90.00
_cell.angle_gamma   90.00
#
_symmetry.space_group_name_H-M   'P 1'
#
loop_
_entity.id
_entity.type
_entity.pdbx_description
1 polymer ?
#
loop_
_entity_poly.entity_id
_entity_poly.type
_entity_poly.pdbx_seq_one_letter_code
_entity_poly.pdbx_strand_id
1 'polypeptide(L)'
;MQRLLITLLVMLGVLVLIVLPATGGCDQHVVRDAATYRTELTQWDTWATKQADLLTGFIAANCACQMGPPPRRTGATGADPAEPDSGGLVFTTKPCADAADYVLTVRARHEWHKQMALYNGGLLEERPSKSPPAIPDSSTLCPVPAPEAPPVPAPLPVAGGVL
;
A
#
# COMPACT_ATOMS: atom_id res chain seq x y z
N MET A 1 -2.95 17.57 -68.26
CA MET A 1 -2.17 16.60 -67.47
C MET A 1 -1.47 17.24 -66.26
N GLN A 2 -0.79 18.38 -66.41
CA GLN A 2 -0.02 19.02 -65.32
C GLN A 2 -0.83 19.35 -64.05
N ARG A 3 -2.08 19.82 -64.18
CA ARG A 3 -2.95 20.10 -63.02
C ARG A 3 -3.32 18.85 -62.22
N LEU A 4 -3.53 17.71 -62.88
CA LEU A 4 -3.86 16.43 -62.23
C LEU A 4 -2.67 15.89 -61.42
N LEU A 5 -1.45 16.04 -61.96
CA LEU A 5 -0.21 15.60 -61.31
C LEU A 5 0.04 16.39 -60.02
N ILE A 6 -0.19 17.71 -60.03
CA ILE A 6 -0.03 18.58 -58.86
C ILE A 6 -1.01 18.19 -57.75
N THR A 7 -2.29 17.99 -58.07
CA THR A 7 -3.30 17.61 -57.08
C THR A 7 -2.99 16.25 -56.44
N LEU A 8 -2.51 15.28 -57.23
CA LEU A 8 -2.12 13.96 -56.73
C LEU A 8 -0.94 14.05 -55.74
N LEU A 9 0.08 14.85 -56.07
CA LEU A 9 1.26 15.03 -55.21
C LEU A 9 0.91 15.72 -53.88
N VAL A 10 0.02 16.70 -53.89
CA VAL A 10 -0.45 17.37 -52.66
C VAL A 10 -1.22 16.41 -51.77
N MET A 11 -2.14 15.62 -52.33
CA MET A 11 -2.91 14.63 -51.56
C MET A 11 -2.02 13.54 -50.98
N LEU A 12 -1.03 13.06 -51.74
CA LEU A 12 -0.05 12.08 -51.26
C LEU A 12 0.82 12.67 -50.14
N GLY A 13 1.26 13.91 -50.28
CA GLY A 13 2.04 14.62 -49.26
C GLY A 13 1.27 14.78 -47.95
N VAL A 14 0.00 15.18 -48.02
CA VAL A 14 -0.88 15.30 -46.85
C VAL A 14 -1.12 13.93 -46.20
N LEU A 15 -1.35 12.88 -46.99
CA LEU A 15 -1.53 11.53 -46.49
C LEU A 15 -0.28 11.03 -45.75
N VAL A 16 0.91 11.24 -46.32
CA VAL A 16 2.19 10.87 -45.70
C VAL A 16 2.40 11.63 -44.38
N LEU A 17 2.08 12.92 -44.34
CA LEU A 17 2.14 13.75 -43.13
C LEU A 17 1.20 13.29 -42.01
N ILE A 18 0.05 12.71 -42.35
CA ILE A 18 -0.91 12.18 -41.36
C ILE A 18 -0.51 10.77 -40.92
N VAL A 19 -0.03 9.92 -41.84
CA VAL A 19 0.25 8.51 -41.56
C VAL A 19 1.59 8.33 -40.82
N LEU A 20 2.64 9.09 -41.14
CA LEU A 20 3.95 8.97 -40.48
C LEU A 20 3.91 9.13 -38.94
N PRO A 21 3.26 10.15 -38.36
CA PRO A 21 3.18 10.28 -36.91
C PRO A 21 2.22 9.25 -36.29
N ALA A 22 1.23 8.75 -37.05
CA ALA A 22 0.33 7.70 -36.58
C ALA A 22 0.99 6.31 -36.53
N THR A 23 2.00 6.06 -37.36
CA THR A 23 2.78 4.80 -37.35
C THR A 23 4.09 4.88 -36.57
N GLY A 24 4.58 6.09 -36.26
CA GLY A 24 5.78 6.31 -35.45
C GLY A 24 5.58 6.24 -33.92
N GLY A 25 4.38 5.95 -33.44
CA GLY A 25 4.07 5.92 -32.01
C GLY A 25 3.91 4.50 -31.47
N CYS A 26 5.00 3.92 -30.96
CA CYS A 26 5.05 2.99 -29.80
C CYS A 26 6.43 2.35 -29.60
N ASP A 27 7.53 2.92 -30.09
CA ASP A 27 8.79 2.66 -29.42
C ASP A 27 8.62 3.18 -27.99
N GLN A 28 8.72 2.28 -27.01
CA GLN A 28 8.61 2.59 -25.60
C GLN A 28 9.73 3.56 -25.25
N HIS A 29 9.49 4.84 -25.50
CA HIS A 29 10.40 5.88 -25.13
C HIS A 29 10.38 5.87 -23.61
N VAL A 30 11.38 5.21 -23.04
CA VAL A 30 11.69 5.27 -21.64
C VAL A 30 11.86 6.76 -21.34
N VAL A 31 10.79 7.40 -20.83
CA VAL A 31 10.69 8.86 -20.66
C VAL A 31 11.76 9.38 -19.67
N ARG A 32 12.41 8.47 -18.94
CA ARG A 32 13.40 8.75 -17.90
C ARG A 32 14.53 7.75 -17.94
N ASP A 33 15.77 8.22 -17.83
CA ASP A 33 16.95 7.38 -17.64
C ASP A 33 16.69 6.23 -16.64
N ALA A 34 17.01 5.00 -17.05
CA ALA A 34 16.67 3.80 -16.30
C ALA A 34 17.34 3.76 -14.92
N ALA A 35 18.57 4.27 -14.81
CA ALA A 35 19.29 4.31 -13.54
C ALA A 35 18.63 5.30 -12.56
N THR A 36 18.25 6.47 -13.05
CA THR A 36 17.51 7.48 -12.28
C THR A 36 16.17 6.92 -11.80
N TYR A 37 15.42 6.25 -12.69
CA TYR A 37 14.13 5.67 -12.31
C TYR A 37 14.24 4.57 -11.24
N ARG A 38 15.23 3.66 -11.37
CA ARG A 38 15.51 2.64 -10.34
C ARG A 38 15.91 3.27 -9.00
N THR A 39 16.70 4.33 -9.03
CA THR A 39 17.15 5.05 -7.83
C THR A 39 15.97 5.71 -7.12
N GLU A 40 15.12 6.42 -7.85
CA GLU A 40 13.90 7.04 -7.30
C GLU A 40 12.99 5.98 -6.67
N LEU A 41 12.69 4.87 -7.37
CA LEU A 41 11.85 3.81 -6.81
C LEU A 41 12.45 3.19 -5.55
N THR A 42 13.76 3.00 -5.50
CA THR A 42 14.46 2.50 -4.30
C THR A 42 14.36 3.47 -3.13
N GLN A 43 14.46 4.77 -3.40
CA GLN A 43 14.29 5.82 -2.40
C GLN A 43 12.85 5.84 -1.85
N TRP A 44 11.84 5.78 -2.72
CA TRP A 44 10.44 5.71 -2.30
C TRP A 44 10.13 4.49 -1.43
N ASP A 45 10.65 3.33 -1.83
CA ASP A 45 10.54 2.07 -1.10
C ASP A 45 11.19 2.16 0.29
N THR A 46 12.39 2.74 0.36
CA THR A 46 13.12 2.97 1.62
C THR A 46 12.35 3.90 2.55
N TRP A 47 11.76 4.97 2.03
CA TRP A 47 10.97 5.91 2.83
C TRP A 47 9.68 5.28 3.34
N ALA A 48 8.96 4.55 2.49
CA ALA A 48 7.71 3.88 2.87
C ALA A 48 7.96 2.84 3.97
N THR A 49 8.97 1.99 3.79
CA THR A 49 9.34 0.95 4.78
C THR A 49 9.81 1.59 6.09
N LYS A 50 10.66 2.61 6.04
CA LYS A 50 11.09 3.33 7.26
C LYS A 50 9.92 3.97 8.01
N GLN A 51 8.96 4.55 7.29
CA GLN A 51 7.77 5.14 7.89
C GLN A 51 6.90 4.06 8.57
N ALA A 52 6.73 2.90 7.93
CA ALA A 52 6.00 1.78 8.51
C ALA A 52 6.67 1.25 9.79
N ASP A 53 8.00 1.22 9.84
CA ASP A 53 8.74 0.82 11.05
C ASP A 53 8.54 1.82 12.19
N LEU A 54 8.63 3.13 11.91
CA LEU A 54 8.38 4.18 12.90
C LEU A 54 6.94 4.12 13.43
N LEU A 55 5.96 3.93 12.54
CA LEU A 55 4.55 3.77 12.92
C LEU A 55 4.30 2.50 13.73
N THR A 56 5.04 1.42 13.46
CA THR A 56 4.97 0.20 14.28
C THR A 56 5.37 0.49 15.73
N GLY A 57 6.45 1.24 15.94
CA GLY A 57 6.86 1.67 17.28
C GLY A 57 5.84 2.60 17.94
N PHE A 58 5.26 3.54 17.17
CA PHE A 58 4.18 4.40 17.64
C PHE A 58 2.96 3.60 18.12
N ILE A 59 2.50 2.62 17.33
CA ILE A 59 1.37 1.76 17.65
C ILE A 59 1.64 1.00 18.95
N ALA A 60 2.81 0.35 19.05
CA ALA A 60 3.19 -0.42 20.24
C ALA A 60 3.21 0.43 21.52
N ALA A 61 3.60 1.71 21.43
CA ALA A 61 3.75 2.58 22.59
C ALA A 61 2.47 3.36 22.96
N ASN A 62 1.58 3.64 22.01
CA ASN A 62 0.50 4.61 22.21
C ASN A 62 -0.90 4.08 21.90
N CYS A 63 -1.02 2.88 21.34
CA CYS A 63 -2.30 2.35 20.89
C CYS A 63 -2.78 1.22 21.78
N ALA A 64 -4.09 1.20 22.03
CA ALA A 64 -4.80 0.13 22.71
C ALA A 64 -5.83 -0.49 21.77
N CYS A 65 -6.20 -1.74 22.07
CA CYS A 65 -7.28 -2.43 21.39
C CYS A 65 -8.34 -2.88 22.39
N GLN A 66 -9.56 -3.04 21.91
CA GLN A 66 -10.68 -3.58 22.65
C GLN A 66 -11.45 -4.56 21.78
N MET A 67 -12.25 -5.44 22.39
CA MET A 67 -13.23 -6.21 21.65
C MET A 67 -14.29 -5.27 21.08
N GLY A 68 -14.53 -5.35 19.77
CA GLY A 68 -15.51 -4.51 19.11
C GLY A 68 -15.92 -5.06 17.74
N PRO A 69 -16.94 -4.44 17.11
CA PRO A 69 -17.29 -4.77 15.74
C PRO A 69 -16.14 -4.36 14.81
N PRO A 70 -15.86 -5.14 13.75
CA PRO A 70 -14.76 -4.86 12.84
C PRO A 70 -14.90 -3.46 12.20
N PRO A 71 -13.78 -2.73 11.99
CA PRO A 71 -13.83 -1.42 11.39
C PRO A 71 -14.38 -1.50 9.95
N ARG A 72 -15.31 -0.61 9.62
CA ARG A 72 -15.87 -0.52 8.26
C ARG A 72 -14.81 0.10 7.34
N ARG A 73 -14.11 -0.70 6.53
CA ARG A 73 -13.17 -0.19 5.52
C ARG A 73 -13.90 0.69 4.51
N THR A 74 -13.58 1.98 4.45
CA THR A 74 -14.22 2.96 3.56
C THR A 74 -13.84 2.83 2.08
N GLY A 75 -13.19 1.74 1.66
CA GLY A 75 -12.70 1.55 0.29
C GLY A 75 -13.01 0.20 -0.35
N ALA A 76 -13.70 -0.71 0.35
CA ALA A 76 -14.15 -1.96 -0.26
C ALA A 76 -15.46 -1.71 -1.02
N THR A 77 -15.40 -1.56 -2.34
CA THR A 77 -16.55 -1.32 -3.23
C THR A 77 -17.48 -2.54 -3.40
N GLY A 78 -17.57 -3.40 -2.38
CA GLY A 78 -18.35 -4.64 -2.41
C GLY A 78 -18.56 -5.19 -1.02
N ALA A 79 -18.96 -4.34 -0.07
CA ALA A 79 -19.23 -4.77 1.29
C ALA A 79 -20.52 -5.59 1.34
N ASP A 80 -20.38 -6.91 1.37
CA ASP A 80 -21.37 -7.78 1.98
C ASP A 80 -21.61 -7.29 3.42
N PRO A 81 -22.86 -7.26 3.91
CA PRO A 81 -23.15 -6.80 5.26
C PRO A 81 -22.33 -7.60 6.26
N ALA A 82 -21.53 -6.91 7.07
CA ALA A 82 -20.71 -7.53 8.10
C ALA A 82 -21.60 -8.40 9.00
N GLU A 83 -21.25 -9.69 9.16
CA GLU A 83 -21.93 -10.55 10.11
C GLU A 83 -21.83 -9.92 11.51
N PRO A 84 -22.97 -9.67 12.17
CA PRO A 84 -23.02 -8.87 13.41
C PRO A 84 -22.28 -9.48 14.60
N ASP A 85 -21.89 -10.76 14.52
CA ASP A 85 -21.43 -11.54 15.68
C ASP A 85 -19.94 -11.94 15.62
N SER A 86 -19.19 -11.51 14.60
CA SER A 86 -17.74 -11.76 14.51
C SER A 86 -16.93 -10.70 15.27
N GLY A 87 -17.11 -10.64 16.59
CA GLY A 87 -16.34 -9.73 17.46
C GLY A 87 -14.84 -9.99 17.34
N GLY A 88 -14.05 -8.95 17.08
CA GLY A 88 -12.59 -9.00 16.96
C GLY A 88 -11.90 -7.88 17.75
N LEU A 89 -10.58 -7.97 17.90
CA LEU A 89 -9.80 -6.87 18.46
C LEU A 89 -9.78 -5.70 17.47
N VAL A 90 -10.17 -4.52 17.93
CA VAL A 90 -10.13 -3.28 17.15
C VAL A 90 -9.41 -2.19 17.91
N PHE A 91 -8.67 -1.35 17.19
CA PHE A 91 -8.02 -0.18 17.80
C PHE A 91 -9.07 0.77 18.39
N THR A 92 -8.81 1.26 19.60
CA THR A 92 -9.75 2.13 20.33
C THR A 92 -9.89 3.52 19.73
N THR A 93 -8.94 3.94 18.90
CA THR A 93 -8.92 5.26 18.25
C THR A 93 -8.68 5.15 16.76
N LYS A 94 -9.26 6.08 15.99
CA LYS A 94 -9.07 6.17 14.53
C LYS A 94 -7.60 6.35 14.13
N PRO A 95 -6.79 7.23 14.76
CA PRO A 95 -5.39 7.39 14.38
C PRO A 95 -4.57 6.09 14.50
N CYS A 96 -4.85 5.28 15.52
CA CYS A 96 -4.22 3.97 15.69
C CYS A 96 -4.63 2.96 14.60
N ALA A 97 -5.92 2.93 14.25
CA ALA A 97 -6.41 2.11 13.14
C ALA A 97 -5.78 2.53 11.81
N ASP A 98 -5.76 3.83 11.50
CA ASP A 98 -5.16 4.36 10.27
C ASP A 98 -3.65 4.04 10.19
N ALA A 99 -2.94 4.19 11.31
CA ALA A 99 -1.52 3.85 11.39
C ALA A 99 -1.28 2.35 11.12
N ALA A 100 -2.10 1.48 11.72
CA ALA A 100 -2.01 0.03 11.52
C ALA A 100 -2.31 -0.36 10.06
N ASP A 101 -3.35 0.22 9.47
CA ASP A 101 -3.69 0.01 8.06
C ASP A 101 -2.54 0.45 7.14
N TYR A 102 -1.88 1.58 7.43
CA TYR A 102 -0.71 2.05 6.69
C TYR A 102 0.44 1.04 6.79
N VAL A 103 0.79 0.62 8.01
CA VAL A 103 1.88 -0.34 8.25
C VAL A 103 1.64 -1.64 7.49
N LEU A 104 0.43 -2.21 7.59
CA LEU A 104 0.09 -3.45 6.91
C LEU A 104 0.05 -3.28 5.39
N THR A 105 -0.43 -2.14 4.88
CA THR A 105 -0.42 -1.86 3.45
C THR A 105 1.00 -1.81 2.90
N VAL A 106 1.90 -1.07 3.55
CA VAL A 106 3.31 -0.99 3.14
C VAL A 106 3.92 -2.39 3.19
N ARG A 107 3.86 -3.09 4.32
CA ARG A 107 4.44 -4.43 4.48
C ARG A 107 3.93 -5.43 3.46
N ALA A 108 2.65 -5.38 3.12
CA ALA A 108 2.06 -6.33 2.17
C ALA A 108 2.35 -5.99 0.71
N ARG A 109 2.48 -4.70 0.35
CA ARG A 109 2.40 -4.26 -1.06
C ARG A 109 3.58 -3.43 -1.57
N HIS A 110 4.49 -2.96 -0.73
CA HIS A 110 5.57 -2.06 -1.17
C HIS A 110 6.40 -2.68 -2.30
N GLU A 111 6.87 -3.91 -2.13
CA GLU A 111 7.70 -4.56 -3.12
C GLU A 111 6.90 -4.94 -4.39
N TRP A 112 5.63 -5.35 -4.24
CA TRP A 112 4.76 -5.54 -5.41
C TRP A 112 4.62 -4.25 -6.24
N HIS A 113 4.39 -3.10 -5.59
CA HIS A 113 4.27 -1.81 -6.28
C HIS A 113 5.57 -1.41 -6.97
N LYS A 114 6.72 -1.62 -6.33
CA LYS A 114 8.03 -1.34 -6.91
C LYS A 114 8.31 -2.21 -8.14
N GLN A 115 8.08 -3.53 -8.07
CA GLN A 115 8.23 -4.41 -9.23
C GLN A 115 7.25 -4.03 -10.35
N MET A 116 5.99 -3.73 -10.01
CA MET A 116 5.00 -3.33 -11.02
C MET A 116 5.38 -2.00 -11.69
N ALA A 117 5.94 -1.05 -10.94
CA ALA A 117 6.44 0.21 -11.48
C ALA A 117 7.64 -0.02 -12.43
N LEU A 118 8.59 -0.89 -12.07
CA LEU A 118 9.70 -1.26 -12.94
C LEU A 118 9.22 -1.93 -14.24
N TYR A 119 8.27 -2.87 -14.15
CA TYR A 119 7.67 -3.49 -15.33
C TYR A 119 6.96 -2.47 -16.23
N ASN A 120 6.13 -1.61 -15.65
CA ASN A 120 5.44 -0.56 -16.40
C ASN A 120 6.41 0.45 -17.04
N GLY A 121 7.61 0.61 -16.47
CA GLY A 121 8.69 1.42 -17.04
C GLY A 121 9.53 0.71 -18.10
N GLY A 122 9.20 -0.54 -18.50
CA GLY A 122 9.97 -1.32 -19.46
C GLY A 122 11.32 -1.81 -18.93
N LEU A 123 11.49 -1.87 -17.60
CA LEU A 123 12.74 -2.23 -16.94
C LEU A 123 12.77 -3.68 -16.41
N LEU A 124 11.67 -4.41 -16.60
CA LEU A 124 11.53 -5.84 -16.35
C LEU A 124 10.81 -6.48 -17.53
N GLU A 125 11.31 -7.64 -17.97
CA GLU A 125 10.68 -8.44 -19.03
C GLU A 125 9.43 -9.17 -18.51
N GLU A 126 9.50 -9.69 -17.29
CA GLU A 126 8.42 -10.44 -16.67
C GLU A 126 7.50 -9.51 -15.87
N ARG A 127 6.20 -9.62 -16.15
CA ARG A 127 5.17 -8.92 -15.42
C ARG A 127 4.97 -9.54 -14.04
N PRO A 128 5.00 -8.77 -12.94
CA PRO A 128 4.57 -9.26 -11.63
C PRO A 128 3.09 -9.68 -11.64
N SER A 129 2.64 -10.42 -10.63
CA SER A 129 1.22 -10.79 -10.47
C SER A 129 0.31 -9.58 -10.72
N LYS A 130 -0.73 -9.75 -11.54
CA LYS A 130 -1.72 -8.69 -11.82
C LYS A 130 -2.44 -8.25 -10.55
N SER A 131 -2.64 -9.17 -9.61
CA SER A 131 -3.31 -8.90 -8.34
C SER A 131 -2.27 -8.59 -7.27
N PRO A 132 -2.38 -7.44 -6.57
CA PRO A 132 -1.51 -7.15 -5.44
C PRO A 132 -1.78 -8.14 -4.30
N PRO A 133 -0.79 -8.40 -3.42
CA PRO A 133 -0.98 -9.20 -2.23
C PRO A 133 -2.15 -8.68 -1.37
N ALA A 134 -2.83 -9.62 -0.70
CA ALA A 134 -3.87 -9.29 0.27
C ALA A 134 -3.24 -8.55 1.47
N ILE A 135 -3.93 -7.52 1.97
CA ILE A 135 -3.53 -6.81 3.17
C ILE A 135 -4.22 -7.51 4.35
N PRO A 136 -3.46 -7.96 5.38
CA PRO A 136 -4.04 -8.51 6.60
C PRO A 136 -4.99 -7.52 7.30
N ASP A 137 -5.81 -8.02 8.21
CA ASP A 137 -6.65 -7.13 9.01
C ASP A 137 -5.82 -6.36 10.05
N SER A 138 -6.19 -5.10 10.36
CA SER A 138 -5.45 -4.27 11.32
C SER A 138 -5.44 -4.82 12.73
N SER A 139 -6.42 -5.66 13.09
CA SER A 139 -6.41 -6.44 14.33
C SER A 139 -5.15 -7.30 14.53
N THR A 140 -4.45 -7.66 13.46
CA THR A 140 -3.17 -8.41 13.54
C THR A 140 -2.02 -7.61 14.16
N LEU A 141 -2.15 -6.28 14.22
CA LEU A 141 -1.22 -5.38 14.92
C LEU A 141 -1.70 -4.97 16.30
N CYS A 142 -2.86 -5.44 16.75
CA CYS A 142 -3.26 -5.23 18.13
C CYS A 142 -2.28 -5.95 19.05
N PRO A 143 -1.68 -5.26 20.04
CA PRO A 143 -0.92 -5.95 21.06
C PRO A 143 -1.86 -6.94 21.75
N VAL A 144 -1.47 -8.22 21.78
CA VAL A 144 -2.16 -9.19 22.64
C VAL A 144 -2.10 -8.60 24.05
N PRO A 145 -3.24 -8.43 24.75
CA PRO A 145 -3.20 -7.95 26.11
C PRO A 145 -2.18 -8.79 26.86
N ALA A 146 -1.19 -8.16 27.49
CA ALA A 146 -0.33 -8.89 28.41
C ALA A 146 -1.28 -9.63 29.36
N PRO A 147 -1.07 -10.94 29.61
CA PRO A 147 -1.92 -11.68 30.53
C PRO A 147 -2.01 -10.84 31.81
N GLU A 148 -3.24 -10.54 32.22
CA GLU A 148 -3.51 -9.71 33.38
C GLU A 148 -2.61 -10.23 34.50
N ALA A 149 -1.67 -9.40 34.97
CA ALA A 149 -0.73 -9.86 35.98
C ALA A 149 -1.58 -10.43 37.13
N PRO A 150 -1.25 -11.63 37.64
CA PRO A 150 -2.05 -12.23 38.70
C PRO A 150 -2.21 -11.19 39.82
N PRO A 151 -3.42 -11.07 40.40
CA PRO A 151 -3.68 -10.05 41.41
C PRO A 151 -2.57 -10.09 42.44
N VAL A 152 -1.92 -8.94 42.68
CA VAL A 152 -0.86 -8.84 43.69
C VAL A 152 -1.48 -9.35 45.00
N PRO A 153 -0.96 -10.44 45.60
CA PRO A 153 -1.53 -10.96 46.83
C PRO A 153 -1.57 -9.82 47.85
N ALA A 154 -2.72 -9.68 48.53
CA ALA A 154 -2.87 -8.65 49.55
C ALA A 154 -1.70 -8.71 50.53
N PRO A 155 -1.15 -7.56 50.96
CA PRO A 155 -0.06 -7.54 51.91
C PRO A 155 -0.45 -8.36 53.15
N LEU A 156 0.43 -9.28 53.55
CA LEU A 156 0.21 -10.08 54.75
C LEU A 156 -0.03 -9.13 55.93
N PRO A 157 -1.01 -9.41 56.81
CA PRO A 157 -1.20 -8.62 58.00
C PRO A 157 0.11 -8.61 58.79
N VAL A 158 0.65 -7.42 59.05
CA VAL A 158 1.81 -7.24 59.93
C VAL A 158 1.37 -7.76 61.28
N ALA A 159 1.93 -8.90 61.71
CA ALA A 159 1.69 -9.44 63.04
C ALA A 159 2.12 -8.36 64.04
N GLY A 160 1.14 -7.70 64.65
CA GLY A 160 1.38 -6.73 65.71
C GLY A 160 2.09 -7.43 66.85
N GLY A 161 3.39 -7.19 66.96
CA GLY A 161 4.16 -7.54 68.15
C GLY A 161 3.58 -6.74 69.31
N VAL A 162 2.84 -7.44 70.17
CA VAL A 162 2.53 -6.95 71.51
C VAL A 162 3.85 -7.01 72.29
N LEU A 163 4.37 -5.84 72.64
CA LEU A 163 5.48 -5.69 73.59
C LEU A 163 4.99 -5.96 75.02
#